data_AF-A0A1A8TCZ8-F1
#
_entry.id   AF-A0A1A8TCZ8-F1
#
_cell.length_a   1.000
_cell.length_b   1.000
_cell.length_c   1.000
_cell.angle_alpha   90.00
_cell.angle_beta   90.00
_cell.angle_gamma   90.00
#
_symmetry.space_group_name_H-M   'P 1'
#
loop_
_entity.id
_entity.type
_entity.pdbx_description
1 polymer ?
#
loop_
_entity_poly.entity_id
_entity_poly.type
_entity_poly.pdbx_seq_one_letter_code
_entity_poly.pdbx_strand_id
1 'polypeptide(L)'
;MDIRSNKELFLENLELDNDQKRAVELAIDCIIENESREEDLPIVLISTTSYLLEPALDAVQAFFEQIYPKADANLFVQRRLTIWSSSYEDACVELIKQLRVDSGLLYYAESYSSISMLPSDIFHVVTLERGDVTRGKNQRGQAPEPSYITYKKHTIEDELFTNFHHSSSNEITTEDKFYLEADSKILRPIPAPMGAEFDKEITINSPTWQKHACVALRRYQAKECRDGMQWNVADEGWQNVIVYPVIDVVQSLDRSTVRECLIGLITVNTGNPDHPYLSTAWIHPFYRRQGRMTKLWKQLTDKYGTLDVEGPNSDMQSFLNKVNNRP
;
A
#
# COMPACT_ATOMS: atom_id res chain seq x y z
N MET A 1 -7.50 7.95 3.67
CA MET A 1 -7.84 6.75 4.46
C MET A 1 -7.47 5.57 3.59
N ASP A 2 -6.66 4.65 4.11
CA ASP A 2 -6.12 3.53 3.31
C ASP A 2 -7.24 2.60 2.80
N ILE A 3 -7.02 1.96 1.65
CA ILE A 3 -8.01 1.11 0.99
C ILE A 3 -8.45 -0.07 1.86
N ARG A 4 -7.57 -0.61 2.73
CA ARG A 4 -7.91 -1.71 3.65
C ARG A 4 -8.84 -1.28 4.76
N SER A 5 -8.62 -0.09 5.32
CA SER A 5 -9.49 0.49 6.33
C SER A 5 -10.91 0.71 5.76
N ASN A 6 -10.99 1.19 4.51
CA ASN A 6 -12.27 1.29 3.81
C ASN A 6 -12.87 -0.09 3.51
N LYS A 7 -12.06 -1.09 3.12
CA LYS A 7 -12.49 -2.47 2.87
C LYS A 7 -13.19 -3.06 4.09
N GLU A 8 -12.57 -3.01 5.27
CA GLU A 8 -13.16 -3.57 6.50
C GLU A 8 -14.49 -2.89 6.84
N LEU A 9 -14.50 -1.55 6.85
CA LEU A 9 -15.71 -0.77 7.14
C LEU A 9 -16.81 -1.01 6.10
N PHE A 10 -16.46 -1.16 4.83
CA PHE A 10 -17.41 -1.47 3.76
C PHE A 10 -18.03 -2.86 3.97
N LEU A 11 -17.20 -3.90 4.18
CA LEU A 11 -17.65 -5.28 4.36
C LEU A 11 -18.52 -5.46 5.61
N GLU A 12 -18.24 -4.73 6.70
CA GLU A 12 -19.05 -4.75 7.93
C GLU A 12 -20.47 -4.20 7.69
N ASN A 13 -20.62 -3.21 6.81
CA ASN A 13 -21.90 -2.57 6.50
C ASN A 13 -22.68 -3.25 5.37
N LEU A 14 -22.10 -4.23 4.67
CA LEU A 14 -22.81 -4.96 3.62
C LEU A 14 -23.89 -5.88 4.20
N GLU A 15 -25.10 -5.80 3.66
CA GLU A 15 -26.18 -6.75 3.93
C GLU A 15 -26.24 -7.83 2.83
N LEU A 16 -25.16 -8.63 2.74
CA LEU A 16 -25.02 -9.73 1.78
C LEU A 16 -24.81 -11.06 2.49
N ASP A 17 -25.03 -12.17 1.79
CA ASP A 17 -24.68 -13.50 2.30
C ASP A 17 -23.15 -13.69 2.40
N ASN A 18 -22.71 -14.76 3.06
CA ASN A 18 -21.28 -14.99 3.32
C ASN A 18 -20.46 -15.17 2.03
N ASP A 19 -21.03 -15.85 1.03
CA ASP A 19 -20.32 -16.14 -0.22
C ASP A 19 -20.19 -14.86 -1.07
N GLN A 20 -21.26 -14.07 -1.13
CA GLN A 20 -21.28 -12.74 -1.75
C GLN A 20 -20.28 -11.79 -1.07
N LYS A 21 -20.31 -11.69 0.27
CA LYS A 21 -19.34 -10.87 1.03
C LYS A 21 -17.91 -11.30 0.77
N ARG A 22 -17.66 -12.61 0.69
CA ARG A 22 -16.33 -13.15 0.38
C ARG A 22 -15.90 -12.81 -1.04
N ALA A 23 -16.79 -12.85 -2.02
CA ALA A 23 -16.47 -12.44 -3.40
C ALA A 23 -16.10 -10.95 -3.47
N VAL A 24 -16.84 -10.09 -2.77
CA VAL A 24 -16.52 -8.66 -2.64
C VAL A 24 -15.16 -8.47 -1.98
N GLU A 25 -14.89 -9.16 -0.86
CA GLU A 25 -13.59 -9.10 -0.17
C GLU A 25 -12.42 -9.45 -1.10
N LEU A 26 -12.57 -10.53 -1.88
CA LEU A 26 -11.54 -11.01 -2.80
C LEU A 26 -11.38 -10.12 -4.04
N ALA A 27 -12.47 -9.53 -4.54
CA ALA A 27 -12.40 -8.53 -5.60
C ALA A 27 -11.64 -7.28 -5.15
N ILE A 28 -11.88 -6.82 -3.91
CA ILE A 28 -11.11 -5.71 -3.32
C ILE A 28 -9.63 -6.08 -3.16
N ASP A 29 -9.33 -7.32 -2.79
CA ASP A 29 -7.93 -7.79 -2.73
C ASP A 29 -7.22 -7.72 -4.09
N CYS A 30 -7.93 -7.95 -5.20
CA CYS A 30 -7.38 -7.77 -6.54
C CYS A 30 -7.06 -6.30 -6.87
N ILE A 31 -7.82 -5.34 -6.34
CA ILE A 31 -7.54 -3.89 -6.49
C ILE A 31 -6.25 -3.54 -5.78
N ILE A 32 -6.12 -3.97 -4.52
CA ILE A 32 -4.92 -3.74 -3.70
C ILE A 32 -3.70 -4.31 -4.40
N GLU A 33 -3.85 -5.49 -5.01
CA GLU A 33 -2.78 -6.12 -5.78
C GLU A 33 -2.41 -5.33 -7.03
N ASN A 34 -3.39 -4.86 -7.80
CA ASN A 34 -3.18 -3.99 -8.97
C ASN A 34 -2.40 -2.72 -8.61
N GLU A 35 -2.85 -1.98 -7.60
CA GLU A 35 -2.17 -0.75 -7.13
C GLU A 35 -0.72 -1.04 -6.75
N SER A 36 -0.48 -2.16 -6.05
CA SER A 36 0.87 -2.53 -5.60
C SER A 36 1.82 -2.97 -6.72
N ARG A 37 1.28 -3.34 -7.88
CA ARG A 37 2.05 -3.82 -9.02
C ARG A 37 2.12 -2.81 -10.16
N GLU A 38 1.48 -1.65 -10.00
CA GLU A 38 1.24 -0.69 -11.09
C GLU A 38 0.57 -1.38 -12.30
N GLU A 39 -0.36 -2.29 -12.02
CA GLU A 39 -1.13 -3.04 -13.01
C GLU A 39 -2.58 -2.53 -13.06
N ASP A 40 -3.18 -2.53 -14.25
CA ASP A 40 -4.61 -2.21 -14.47
C ASP A 40 -5.37 -3.45 -14.96
N LEU A 41 -5.11 -4.63 -14.36
CA LEU A 41 -5.79 -5.85 -14.77
C LEU A 41 -7.28 -5.79 -14.44
N PRO A 42 -8.19 -6.00 -15.40
CA PRO A 42 -9.61 -6.03 -15.10
C PRO A 42 -9.97 -7.22 -14.22
N ILE A 43 -11.02 -7.05 -13.42
CA ILE A 43 -11.55 -8.05 -12.51
C ILE A 43 -12.80 -8.67 -13.14
N VAL A 44 -12.83 -9.99 -13.23
CA VAL A 44 -13.96 -10.77 -13.77
C VAL A 44 -14.57 -11.59 -12.64
N LEU A 45 -15.82 -11.29 -12.27
CA LEU A 45 -16.60 -12.16 -11.37
C LEU A 45 -17.27 -13.26 -12.17
N ILE A 46 -17.13 -14.51 -11.74
CA ILE A 46 -17.66 -15.67 -12.44
C ILE A 46 -18.56 -16.46 -11.52
N SER A 47 -19.81 -16.66 -11.93
CA SER A 47 -20.75 -17.54 -11.23
C SER A 47 -21.80 -18.07 -12.18
N THR A 48 -22.15 -19.34 -12.02
CA THR A 48 -23.33 -19.92 -12.69
C THR A 48 -24.65 -19.46 -12.05
N THR A 49 -24.61 -18.82 -10.88
CA THR A 49 -25.78 -18.44 -10.09
C THR A 49 -25.95 -16.91 -10.04
N SER A 50 -26.93 -16.37 -10.77
CA SER A 50 -27.18 -14.92 -10.83
C SER A 50 -27.49 -14.30 -9.46
N TYR A 51 -28.18 -15.04 -8.58
CA TYR A 51 -28.46 -14.61 -7.20
C TYR A 51 -27.19 -14.32 -6.40
N LEU A 52 -26.09 -15.06 -6.64
CA LEU A 52 -24.81 -14.78 -5.99
C LEU A 52 -24.08 -13.64 -6.71
N LEU A 53 -24.14 -13.63 -8.04
CA LEU A 53 -23.35 -12.75 -8.88
C LEU A 53 -23.77 -11.28 -8.83
N GLU A 54 -25.05 -10.99 -9.04
CA GLU A 54 -25.55 -9.61 -9.18
C GLU A 54 -25.32 -8.78 -7.91
N PRO A 55 -25.65 -9.25 -6.69
CA PRO A 55 -25.43 -8.46 -5.48
C PRO A 55 -23.94 -8.24 -5.18
N ALA A 56 -23.09 -9.22 -5.49
CA ALA A 56 -21.64 -9.09 -5.33
C ALA A 56 -21.07 -8.07 -6.31
N LEU A 57 -21.50 -8.08 -7.58
CA LEU A 57 -21.08 -7.10 -8.59
C LEU A 57 -21.47 -5.68 -8.21
N ASP A 58 -22.73 -5.47 -7.80
CA ASP A 58 -23.22 -4.15 -7.41
C ASP A 58 -22.43 -3.60 -6.20
N ALA A 59 -22.13 -4.46 -5.22
CA ALA A 59 -21.31 -4.09 -4.07
C ALA A 59 -19.85 -3.78 -4.45
N VAL A 60 -19.25 -4.56 -5.36
CA VAL A 60 -17.90 -4.29 -5.86
C VAL A 60 -17.88 -2.94 -6.59
N GLN A 61 -18.81 -2.69 -7.51
CA GLN A 61 -18.92 -1.42 -8.22
C GLN A 61 -19.09 -0.24 -7.24
N ALA A 62 -19.98 -0.37 -6.24
CA ALA A 62 -20.18 0.67 -5.24
C ALA A 62 -18.90 0.99 -4.44
N PHE A 63 -18.11 -0.03 -4.10
CA PHE A 63 -16.82 0.17 -3.45
C PHE A 63 -15.85 0.93 -4.35
N PHE A 64 -15.74 0.58 -5.63
CA PHE A 64 -14.88 1.28 -6.59
C PHE A 64 -15.25 2.76 -6.73
N GLU A 65 -16.53 3.05 -6.89
CA GLU A 65 -17.03 4.43 -7.02
C GLU A 65 -16.74 5.26 -5.75
N GLN A 66 -16.79 4.62 -4.57
CA GLN A 66 -16.44 5.26 -3.30
C GLN A 66 -14.94 5.58 -3.18
N ILE A 67 -14.07 4.65 -3.59
CA ILE A 67 -12.60 4.80 -3.46
C ILE A 67 -12.03 5.73 -4.52
N TYR A 68 -12.58 5.70 -5.74
CA TYR A 68 -12.12 6.49 -6.88
C TYR A 68 -13.17 7.47 -7.39
N PRO A 69 -13.61 8.47 -6.58
CA PRO A 69 -14.71 9.37 -6.93
C PRO A 69 -14.40 10.31 -8.11
N LYS A 70 -13.16 10.33 -8.60
CA LYS A 70 -12.71 11.14 -9.75
C LYS A 70 -12.46 10.31 -11.01
N ALA A 71 -12.54 8.99 -10.94
CA ALA A 71 -12.39 8.13 -12.11
C ALA A 71 -13.59 8.30 -13.07
N ASP A 72 -13.41 7.94 -14.34
CA ASP A 72 -14.53 7.89 -15.28
C ASP A 72 -15.57 6.88 -14.77
N ALA A 73 -16.82 7.31 -14.62
CA ALA A 73 -17.90 6.44 -14.15
C ALA A 73 -18.07 5.19 -15.02
N ASN A 74 -17.74 5.27 -16.32
CA ASN A 74 -17.82 4.12 -17.22
C ASN A 74 -16.78 3.03 -16.94
N LEU A 75 -15.72 3.35 -16.21
CA LEU A 75 -14.60 2.46 -15.94
C LEU A 75 -15.01 1.28 -15.04
N PHE A 76 -15.97 1.50 -14.13
CA PHE A 76 -16.43 0.50 -13.17
C PHE A 76 -17.82 -0.06 -13.46
N VAL A 77 -18.48 0.42 -14.52
CA VAL A 77 -19.76 -0.16 -14.96
C VAL A 77 -19.55 -1.63 -15.27
N GLN A 78 -20.30 -2.49 -14.59
CA GLN A 78 -20.26 -3.93 -14.84
C GLN A 78 -20.57 -4.26 -16.30
N ARG A 79 -19.68 -5.02 -16.96
CA ARG A 79 -19.85 -5.46 -18.35
C ARG A 79 -19.83 -6.98 -18.45
N ARG A 80 -20.80 -7.54 -19.17
CA ARG A 80 -20.84 -8.98 -19.44
C ARG A 80 -19.73 -9.35 -20.41
N LEU A 81 -18.83 -10.22 -20.01
CA LEU A 81 -17.78 -10.75 -20.87
C LEU A 81 -18.23 -12.06 -21.50
N THR A 82 -18.42 -12.05 -22.82
CA THR A 82 -19.06 -13.14 -23.56
C THR A 82 -18.18 -13.55 -24.73
N ILE A 83 -17.08 -14.23 -24.42
CA ILE A 83 -16.12 -14.68 -25.44
C ILE A 83 -16.36 -16.16 -25.71
N TRP A 84 -17.03 -16.44 -26.82
CA TRP A 84 -17.25 -17.80 -27.31
C TRP A 84 -16.24 -18.11 -28.40
N SER A 85 -15.19 -18.83 -28.07
CA SER A 85 -14.22 -19.26 -29.07
C SER A 85 -13.75 -20.69 -28.84
N SER A 86 -13.45 -21.37 -29.95
CA SER A 86 -12.84 -22.70 -29.97
C SER A 86 -11.33 -22.63 -30.21
N SER A 87 -10.80 -21.45 -30.52
CA SER A 87 -9.37 -21.18 -30.75
C SER A 87 -8.90 -19.97 -29.95
N TYR A 88 -7.58 -19.90 -29.73
CA TYR A 88 -6.91 -18.78 -29.06
C TYR A 88 -7.01 -17.50 -29.90
N GLU A 89 -6.81 -17.61 -31.20
CA GLU A 89 -6.85 -16.50 -32.14
C GLU A 89 -8.24 -15.86 -32.18
N ASP A 90 -9.29 -16.68 -32.25
CA ASP A 90 -10.67 -16.19 -32.22
C ASP A 90 -11.01 -15.56 -30.87
N ALA A 91 -10.51 -16.13 -29.76
CA ALA A 91 -10.69 -15.55 -28.41
C ALA A 91 -10.12 -14.12 -28.35
N CYS A 92 -8.90 -13.94 -28.87
CA CYS A 92 -8.22 -12.65 -28.90
C CYS A 92 -8.98 -11.64 -29.77
N VAL A 93 -9.47 -12.07 -30.93
CA VAL A 93 -10.25 -11.21 -31.83
C VAL A 93 -11.56 -10.76 -31.19
N GLU A 94 -12.29 -11.66 -30.54
CA GLU A 94 -13.53 -11.33 -29.82
C GLU A 94 -13.26 -10.40 -28.63
N LEU A 95 -12.19 -10.64 -27.86
CA LEU A 95 -11.78 -9.72 -26.79
C LEU A 95 -11.53 -8.32 -27.35
N ILE A 96 -10.76 -8.20 -28.44
CA ILE A 96 -10.47 -6.90 -29.07
C ILE A 96 -11.75 -6.22 -29.55
N LYS A 97 -12.70 -6.97 -30.14
CA LYS A 97 -13.98 -6.42 -30.57
C LYS A 97 -14.76 -5.87 -29.37
N GLN A 98 -14.79 -6.61 -28.27
CA GLN A 98 -15.50 -6.20 -27.06
C GLN A 98 -14.84 -4.97 -26.42
N LEU A 99 -13.52 -4.97 -26.24
CA LEU A 99 -12.77 -3.86 -25.63
C LEU A 99 -12.83 -2.55 -26.43
N ARG A 100 -13.09 -2.61 -27.75
CA ARG A 100 -13.31 -1.41 -28.58
C ARG A 100 -14.64 -0.73 -28.32
N VAL A 101 -15.61 -1.46 -27.76
CA VAL A 101 -16.96 -0.96 -27.48
C VAL A 101 -17.10 -0.64 -26.00
N ASP A 102 -16.63 -1.55 -25.14
CA ASP A 102 -16.77 -1.50 -23.69
C ASP A 102 -15.38 -1.64 -23.05
N SER A 103 -14.72 -0.51 -22.78
CA SER A 103 -13.47 -0.47 -22.01
C SER A 103 -13.78 -0.18 -20.54
N GLY A 104 -13.71 -1.20 -19.70
CA GLY A 104 -13.84 -1.08 -18.24
C GLY A 104 -12.89 -2.00 -17.47
N LEU A 105 -12.92 -1.92 -16.15
CA LEU A 105 -12.16 -2.74 -15.22
C LEU A 105 -13.01 -3.80 -14.49
N LEU A 106 -14.34 -3.74 -14.59
CA LEU A 106 -15.23 -4.69 -13.93
C LEU A 106 -16.06 -5.46 -14.95
N TYR A 107 -15.85 -6.77 -15.00
CA TYR A 107 -16.57 -7.68 -15.87
C TYR A 107 -17.23 -8.81 -15.10
N TYR A 108 -18.17 -9.49 -15.75
CA TYR A 108 -18.72 -10.74 -15.25
C TYR A 108 -18.95 -11.76 -16.35
N ALA A 109 -18.89 -13.05 -15.98
CA ALA A 109 -19.22 -14.16 -16.86
C ALA A 109 -20.00 -15.25 -16.11
N GLU A 110 -20.82 -16.00 -16.84
CA GLU A 110 -21.60 -17.12 -16.27
C GLU A 110 -20.73 -18.37 -16.05
N SER A 111 -19.58 -18.45 -16.72
CA SER A 111 -18.69 -19.60 -16.63
C SER A 111 -17.25 -19.20 -16.97
N TYR A 112 -16.29 -19.87 -16.34
CA TYR A 112 -14.87 -19.73 -16.69
C TYR A 112 -14.57 -20.14 -18.14
N SER A 113 -15.38 -21.02 -18.72
CA SER A 113 -15.26 -21.39 -20.13
C SER A 113 -15.34 -20.19 -21.08
N SER A 114 -16.00 -19.11 -20.68
CA SER A 114 -16.08 -17.85 -21.45
C SER A 114 -14.75 -17.10 -21.54
N ILE A 115 -13.75 -17.42 -20.73
CA ILE A 115 -12.43 -16.76 -20.76
C ILE A 115 -11.25 -17.70 -20.85
N SER A 116 -11.50 -19.01 -20.84
CA SER A 116 -10.44 -20.02 -20.74
C SER A 116 -9.49 -20.06 -21.94
N MET A 117 -9.91 -19.57 -23.12
CA MET A 117 -9.06 -19.52 -24.32
C MET A 117 -8.20 -18.26 -24.44
N LEU A 118 -8.38 -17.29 -23.54
CA LEU A 118 -7.62 -16.04 -23.54
C LEU A 118 -6.18 -16.24 -23.06
N PRO A 119 -5.26 -15.32 -23.41
CA PRO A 119 -3.92 -15.30 -22.81
C PRO A 119 -3.99 -15.34 -21.27
N SER A 120 -3.06 -16.07 -20.63
CA SER A 120 -2.96 -16.07 -19.17
C SER A 120 -2.62 -14.69 -18.62
N ASP A 121 -2.99 -14.45 -17.36
CA ASP A 121 -2.58 -13.31 -16.54
C ASP A 121 -3.02 -11.92 -17.05
N ILE A 122 -4.10 -11.87 -17.85
CA ILE A 122 -4.69 -10.62 -18.33
C ILE A 122 -5.90 -10.15 -17.52
N PHE A 123 -6.44 -11.01 -16.65
CA PHE A 123 -7.56 -10.73 -15.77
C PHE A 123 -7.30 -11.26 -14.37
N HIS A 124 -7.74 -10.50 -13.37
CA HIS A 124 -8.11 -11.08 -12.08
C HIS A 124 -9.46 -11.78 -12.24
N VAL A 125 -9.58 -12.97 -11.66
CA VAL A 125 -10.78 -13.79 -11.71
C VAL A 125 -11.21 -14.11 -10.29
N VAL A 126 -12.46 -13.76 -9.95
CA VAL A 126 -13.11 -14.15 -8.70
C VAL A 126 -14.20 -15.16 -9.06
N THR A 127 -14.01 -16.42 -8.69
CA THR A 127 -15.02 -17.46 -8.89
C THR A 127 -15.91 -17.54 -7.67
N LEU A 128 -17.22 -17.48 -7.87
CA LEU A 128 -18.23 -17.46 -6.84
C LEU A 128 -19.20 -18.61 -7.07
N GLU A 129 -18.98 -19.71 -6.37
CA GLU A 129 -19.90 -20.83 -6.28
C GLU A 129 -20.28 -21.07 -4.82
N ARG A 130 -21.41 -21.72 -4.56
CA ARG A 130 -21.90 -21.90 -3.17
C ARG A 130 -20.87 -22.62 -2.31
N GLY A 131 -20.41 -21.96 -1.26
CA GLY A 131 -19.39 -22.47 -0.33
C GLY A 131 -17.97 -22.58 -0.91
N ASP A 132 -17.73 -22.11 -2.13
CA ASP A 132 -16.42 -22.12 -2.78
C ASP A 132 -16.18 -20.81 -3.53
N VAL A 133 -15.52 -19.88 -2.85
CA VAL A 133 -15.23 -18.54 -3.36
C VAL A 133 -13.73 -18.34 -3.39
N THR A 134 -13.17 -18.21 -4.59
CA THR A 134 -11.72 -18.12 -4.80
C THR A 134 -11.37 -16.94 -5.69
N ARG A 135 -10.11 -16.51 -5.63
CA ARG A 135 -9.53 -15.54 -6.55
C ARG A 135 -8.26 -16.08 -7.17
N GLY A 136 -7.95 -15.67 -8.38
CA GLY A 136 -6.70 -15.98 -9.06
C GLY A 136 -6.54 -15.13 -10.31
N LYS A 137 -5.50 -15.39 -11.09
CA LYS A 137 -5.38 -14.85 -12.45
C LYS A 137 -5.92 -15.86 -13.46
N ASN A 138 -6.50 -15.38 -14.56
CA ASN A 138 -6.97 -16.28 -15.60
C ASN A 138 -5.80 -17.09 -16.20
N GLN A 139 -6.03 -18.37 -16.48
CA GLN A 139 -5.06 -19.28 -17.07
C GLN A 139 -5.59 -19.93 -18.35
N ARG A 140 -4.80 -19.89 -19.42
CA ARG A 140 -5.24 -20.45 -20.69
C ARG A 140 -5.41 -21.96 -20.62
N GLY A 141 -6.61 -22.43 -20.91
CA GLY A 141 -6.99 -23.85 -20.96
C GLY A 141 -7.10 -24.54 -19.60
N GLN A 142 -6.96 -23.81 -18.50
CA GLN A 142 -6.97 -24.33 -17.14
C GLN A 142 -7.76 -23.40 -16.21
N ALA A 143 -8.33 -23.94 -15.13
CA ALA A 143 -8.95 -23.10 -14.11
C ALA A 143 -7.89 -22.18 -13.46
N PRO A 144 -8.29 -21.00 -12.94
CA PRO A 144 -7.39 -20.13 -12.18
C PRO A 144 -6.79 -20.89 -10.99
N GLU A 145 -5.49 -20.72 -10.75
CA GLU A 145 -4.91 -21.18 -9.48
C GLU A 145 -5.36 -20.25 -8.34
N PRO A 146 -5.95 -20.78 -7.26
CA PRO A 146 -6.39 -19.95 -6.15
C PRO A 146 -5.22 -19.26 -5.45
N SER A 147 -5.31 -17.94 -5.32
CA SER A 147 -4.48 -17.13 -4.45
C SER A 147 -5.09 -17.05 -3.05
N TYR A 148 -4.32 -17.49 -2.06
CA TYR A 148 -4.72 -17.46 -0.64
C TYR A 148 -4.27 -16.19 0.08
N ILE A 149 -3.60 -15.27 -0.62
CA ILE A 149 -3.19 -13.99 -0.04
C ILE A 149 -4.45 -13.15 0.20
N THR A 150 -4.60 -12.65 1.43
CA THR A 150 -5.69 -11.73 1.79
C THR A 150 -5.08 -10.50 2.45
N TYR A 151 -5.56 -9.31 2.09
CA TYR A 151 -5.08 -8.07 2.66
C TYR A 151 -6.06 -7.61 3.73
N LYS A 152 -5.66 -7.76 4.99
CA LYS A 152 -6.47 -7.42 6.18
C LYS A 152 -5.75 -6.38 7.03
N LYS A 153 -6.45 -5.69 7.92
CA LYS A 153 -5.80 -4.69 8.79
C LYS A 153 -4.81 -5.32 9.77
N HIS A 154 -5.06 -6.54 10.23
CA HIS A 154 -4.16 -7.21 11.18
C HIS A 154 -2.87 -7.74 10.54
N THR A 155 -2.79 -7.84 9.20
CA THR A 155 -1.56 -8.28 8.50
C THR A 155 -0.64 -7.12 8.13
N ILE A 156 -1.07 -5.87 8.36
CA ILE A 156 -0.36 -4.65 7.97
C ILE A 156 1.07 -4.59 8.52
N GLU A 157 1.27 -4.99 9.78
CA GLU A 157 2.58 -4.86 10.43
C GLU A 157 3.59 -5.89 9.92
N ASP A 158 3.14 -7.11 9.61
CA ASP A 158 4.00 -8.15 9.06
C ASP A 158 4.56 -7.77 7.69
N GLU A 159 3.80 -6.97 6.93
CA GLU A 159 4.21 -6.47 5.63
C GLU A 159 5.32 -5.42 5.67
N LEU A 160 5.67 -4.88 6.85
CA LEU A 160 6.88 -4.07 7.01
C LEU A 160 8.15 -4.93 6.82
N PHE A 161 8.02 -6.27 6.87
CA PHE A 161 9.10 -7.25 6.81
C PHE A 161 8.98 -8.21 5.62
N THR A 162 8.14 -7.97 4.61
CA THR A 162 7.91 -8.91 3.49
C THR A 162 9.16 -9.36 2.72
N ASN A 163 10.29 -8.68 2.90
CA ASN A 163 11.58 -9.02 2.28
C ASN A 163 12.63 -9.56 3.27
N PHE A 164 12.23 -9.87 4.52
CA PHE A 164 13.12 -10.34 5.56
C PHE A 164 12.47 -11.48 6.35
N HIS A 165 13.03 -12.68 6.20
CA HIS A 165 12.60 -13.82 6.99
C HIS A 165 13.33 -13.83 8.33
N HIS A 166 12.59 -13.57 9.41
CA HIS A 166 13.07 -13.87 10.75
C HIS A 166 12.99 -15.39 10.95
N SER A 167 14.14 -16.05 11.04
CA SER A 167 14.27 -17.50 11.15
C SER A 167 13.91 -18.07 12.54
N SER A 168 13.32 -17.27 13.43
CA SER A 168 12.95 -17.73 14.77
C SER A 168 11.64 -18.51 14.77
N SER A 169 11.68 -19.73 15.31
CA SER A 169 10.52 -20.61 15.51
C SER A 169 9.53 -20.14 16.59
N ASN A 170 9.87 -19.08 17.33
CA ASN A 170 9.03 -18.50 18.36
C ASN A 170 8.33 -17.25 17.81
N GLU A 171 7.08 -17.03 18.21
CA GLU A 171 6.38 -15.76 17.99
C GLU A 171 7.14 -14.63 18.71
N ILE A 172 7.96 -13.90 17.96
CA ILE A 172 8.62 -12.68 18.41
C ILE A 172 7.77 -11.47 18.03
N THR A 173 7.75 -10.44 18.87
CA THR A 173 6.92 -9.26 18.63
C THR A 173 7.42 -8.44 17.43
N THR A 174 6.57 -7.58 16.86
CA THR A 174 6.95 -6.59 15.85
C THR A 174 8.15 -5.74 16.31
N GLU A 175 8.20 -5.38 17.59
CA GLU A 175 9.31 -4.62 18.15
C GLU A 175 10.62 -5.40 18.16
N ASP A 176 10.59 -6.69 18.51
CA ASP A 176 11.75 -7.58 18.50
C ASP A 176 12.32 -7.74 17.09
N LYS A 177 11.45 -7.87 16.08
CA LYS A 177 11.84 -7.94 14.66
C LYS A 177 12.68 -6.72 14.26
N PHE A 178 12.24 -5.51 14.63
CA PHE A 178 13.01 -4.28 14.36
C PHE A 178 14.34 -4.21 15.13
N TYR A 179 14.39 -4.71 16.37
CA TYR A 179 15.64 -4.77 17.11
C TYR A 179 16.66 -5.70 16.43
N LEU A 180 16.22 -6.88 15.99
CA LEU A 180 17.07 -7.81 15.25
C LEU A 180 17.58 -7.20 13.94
N GLU A 181 16.71 -6.51 13.20
CA GLU A 181 17.12 -5.85 11.95
C GLU A 181 18.13 -4.73 12.21
N ALA A 182 17.88 -3.85 13.20
CA ALA A 182 18.81 -2.78 13.54
C ALA A 182 20.16 -3.32 14.05
N ASP A 183 20.17 -4.41 14.81
CA ASP A 183 21.40 -5.05 15.30
C ASP A 183 22.22 -5.68 14.16
N SER A 184 21.52 -6.25 13.17
CA SER A 184 22.16 -6.73 11.94
C SER A 184 22.76 -5.62 11.06
N LYS A 185 22.51 -4.34 11.41
CA LYS A 185 22.93 -3.13 10.68
C LYS A 185 22.46 -3.11 9.23
N ILE A 186 21.35 -3.79 8.95
CA ILE A 186 20.70 -3.74 7.65
C ILE A 186 20.06 -2.37 7.51
N LEU A 187 20.44 -1.70 6.43
CA LEU A 187 19.97 -0.39 6.07
C LEU A 187 19.08 -0.54 4.84
N ARG A 188 17.77 -0.53 5.04
CA ARG A 188 16.81 -0.61 3.94
C ARG A 188 15.75 0.48 4.03
N PRO A 189 15.19 0.90 2.89
CA PRO A 189 13.89 1.55 2.85
C PRO A 189 12.84 0.66 3.53
N ILE A 190 11.97 1.28 4.35
CA ILE A 190 10.89 0.56 5.02
C ILE A 190 9.63 0.72 4.15
N PRO A 191 9.13 -0.35 3.51
CA PRO A 191 7.97 -0.26 2.66
C PRO A 191 6.71 0.02 3.47
N ALA A 192 5.79 0.79 2.88
CA ALA A 192 4.41 0.82 3.32
C ALA A 192 3.76 -0.58 3.11
N PRO A 193 2.76 -0.94 3.93
CA PRO A 193 1.89 -2.08 3.66
C PRO A 193 1.19 -1.96 2.30
N MET A 194 0.74 -3.06 1.67
CA MET A 194 0.07 -2.97 0.36
C MET A 194 -1.22 -2.15 0.43
N GLY A 195 -1.41 -1.23 -0.53
CA GLY A 195 -2.57 -0.33 -0.58
C GLY A 195 -2.52 0.82 0.44
N ALA A 196 -1.40 1.01 1.14
CA ALA A 196 -1.20 2.09 2.09
C ALA A 196 -0.07 3.03 1.64
N GLU A 197 -0.19 4.30 2.04
CA GLU A 197 0.80 5.37 1.84
C GLU A 197 1.09 6.04 3.19
N PHE A 198 2.28 6.63 3.32
CA PHE A 198 2.67 7.44 4.47
C PHE A 198 1.94 8.78 4.45
N ASP A 199 1.49 9.22 5.62
CA ASP A 199 0.95 10.56 5.77
C ASP A 199 2.04 11.61 5.55
N LYS A 200 1.65 12.79 5.04
CA LYS A 200 2.58 13.94 4.93
C LYS A 200 3.12 14.37 6.29
N GLU A 201 2.31 14.20 7.34
CA GLU A 201 2.65 14.48 8.73
C GLU A 201 2.20 13.30 9.58
N ILE A 202 3.16 12.62 10.20
CA ILE A 202 2.91 11.49 11.09
C ILE A 202 2.92 12.01 12.52
N THR A 203 1.81 11.78 13.22
CA THR A 203 1.58 12.31 14.57
C THR A 203 1.17 11.20 15.53
N ILE A 204 0.94 11.55 16.79
CA ILE A 204 0.36 10.66 17.79
C ILE A 204 -0.97 10.02 17.34
N ASN A 205 -1.72 10.67 16.44
CA ASN A 205 -3.01 10.14 15.94
C ASN A 205 -2.88 9.34 14.65
N SER A 206 -1.66 9.23 14.08
CA SER A 206 -1.44 8.46 12.86
C SER A 206 -1.53 6.95 13.12
N PRO A 207 -1.86 6.15 12.10
CA PRO A 207 -1.92 4.69 12.20
C PRO A 207 -0.66 4.07 12.83
N THR A 208 -0.85 3.04 13.66
CA THR A 208 0.23 2.37 14.40
C THR A 208 1.35 1.87 13.50
N TRP A 209 1.05 1.39 12.29
CA TRP A 209 2.06 0.91 11.34
C TRP A 209 3.03 2.01 10.89
N GLN A 210 2.57 3.26 10.76
CA GLN A 210 3.42 4.41 10.43
C GLN A 210 4.34 4.71 11.60
N LYS A 211 3.81 4.68 12.84
CA LYS A 211 4.63 4.82 14.05
C LYS A 211 5.70 3.74 14.12
N HIS A 212 5.35 2.48 13.83
CA HIS A 212 6.29 1.36 13.76
C HIS A 212 7.40 1.60 12.73
N ALA A 213 7.06 2.05 11.52
CA ALA A 213 8.04 2.37 10.49
C ALA A 213 9.00 3.51 10.92
N CYS A 214 8.49 4.57 11.55
CA CYS A 214 9.32 5.65 12.08
C CYS A 214 10.25 5.17 13.20
N VAL A 215 9.75 4.36 14.13
CA VAL A 215 10.53 3.78 15.23
C VAL A 215 11.64 2.89 14.68
N ALA A 216 11.34 2.03 13.70
CA ALA A 216 12.31 1.16 13.07
C ALA A 216 13.47 1.95 12.45
N LEU A 217 13.17 3.01 11.69
CA LEU A 217 14.21 3.87 11.11
C LEU A 217 15.00 4.62 12.19
N ARG A 218 14.32 5.11 13.24
CA ARG A 218 14.97 5.83 14.36
C ARG A 218 15.91 4.93 15.14
N ARG A 219 15.59 3.65 15.31
CA ARG A 219 16.45 2.64 15.95
C ARG A 219 17.71 2.38 15.14
N TYR A 220 17.60 2.31 13.81
CA TYR A 220 18.78 2.25 12.94
C TYR A 220 19.67 3.48 13.14
N GLN A 221 19.10 4.69 13.05
CA GLN A 221 19.83 5.93 13.25
C GLN A 221 20.47 5.99 14.64
N ALA A 222 19.78 5.56 15.70
CA ALA A 222 20.31 5.55 17.05
C ALA A 222 21.56 4.67 17.19
N LYS A 223 21.58 3.53 16.49
CA LYS A 223 22.74 2.64 16.41
C LYS A 223 23.88 3.22 15.57
N GLU A 224 23.57 3.86 14.44
CA GLU A 224 24.55 4.53 13.58
C GLU A 224 25.23 5.70 14.31
N CYS A 225 24.44 6.58 14.91
CA CYS A 225 24.89 7.81 15.56
C CYS A 225 25.29 7.63 17.02
N ARG A 226 24.99 6.46 17.62
CA ARG A 226 25.22 6.16 19.05
C ARG A 226 24.58 7.17 20.00
N ASP A 227 23.37 7.62 19.67
CA ASP A 227 22.68 8.67 20.44
C ASP A 227 21.87 8.14 21.63
N GLY A 228 21.77 6.81 21.79
CA GLY A 228 21.11 6.17 22.94
C GLY A 228 19.59 6.30 22.97
N MET A 229 18.94 6.77 21.90
CA MET A 229 17.50 6.96 21.85
C MET A 229 16.72 5.64 22.01
N GLN A 230 15.68 5.66 22.85
CA GLN A 230 14.76 4.55 23.07
C GLN A 230 13.32 4.93 22.71
N TRP A 231 13.11 5.29 21.45
CA TRP A 231 11.78 5.64 20.94
C TRP A 231 10.96 4.38 20.64
N ASN A 232 9.67 4.41 20.97
CA ASN A 232 8.72 3.33 20.75
C ASN A 232 7.40 3.88 20.18
N VAL A 233 6.41 3.01 19.97
CA VAL A 233 5.11 3.40 19.41
C VAL A 233 4.12 3.92 20.46
N ALA A 234 4.49 3.87 21.73
CA ALA A 234 3.65 4.31 22.83
C ALA A 234 3.48 5.83 22.80
N ASP A 235 2.29 6.29 23.14
CA ASP A 235 1.87 7.68 22.97
C ASP A 235 2.76 8.68 23.71
N GLU A 236 3.38 8.30 24.84
CA GLU A 236 4.30 9.18 25.57
C GLU A 236 5.46 9.68 24.70
N GLY A 237 6.00 8.82 23.82
CA GLY A 237 7.08 9.18 22.92
C GLY A 237 6.67 10.07 21.75
N TRP A 238 5.37 10.19 21.49
CA TRP A 238 4.80 10.93 20.35
C TRP A 238 4.16 12.26 20.75
N GLN A 239 4.06 12.54 22.06
CA GLN A 239 3.53 13.81 22.56
C GLN A 239 4.34 14.99 22.02
N ASN A 240 3.65 15.93 21.38
CA ASN A 240 4.23 17.13 20.78
C ASN A 240 5.31 16.86 19.72
N VAL A 241 5.36 15.64 19.16
CA VAL A 241 6.29 15.30 18.08
C VAL A 241 5.51 15.15 16.77
N ILE A 242 5.96 15.86 15.74
CA ILE A 242 5.46 15.70 14.37
C ILE A 242 6.61 15.15 13.53
N VAL A 243 6.36 14.05 12.85
CA VAL A 243 7.33 13.45 11.92
C VAL A 243 6.94 13.79 10.49
N TYR A 244 7.92 14.29 9.76
CA TYR A 244 7.85 14.54 8.33
C TYR A 244 8.64 13.42 7.62
N PRO A 245 7.96 12.42 7.05
CA PRO A 245 8.63 11.32 6.39
C PRO A 245 9.27 11.80 5.09
N VAL A 246 10.45 11.26 4.79
CA VAL A 246 11.05 11.33 3.47
C VAL A 246 10.79 10.00 2.81
N ILE A 247 10.03 10.03 1.73
CA ILE A 247 9.53 8.86 1.01
C ILE A 247 10.20 8.73 -0.35
N ASP A 248 10.29 7.50 -0.86
CA ASP A 248 10.57 7.18 -2.25
C ASP A 248 9.81 5.95 -2.69
N VAL A 249 9.53 5.83 -3.99
CA VAL A 249 8.95 4.62 -4.56
C VAL A 249 10.06 3.64 -4.89
N VAL A 250 10.03 2.45 -4.28
CA VAL A 250 11.08 1.44 -4.41
C VAL A 250 10.47 0.10 -4.80
N GLN A 251 11.07 -0.55 -5.79
CA GLN A 251 10.74 -1.93 -6.16
C GLN A 251 11.15 -2.90 -5.03
N SER A 252 10.28 -3.85 -4.70
CA SER A 252 10.58 -4.98 -3.82
C SER A 252 11.80 -5.78 -4.30
N LEU A 253 12.48 -6.49 -3.38
CA LEU A 253 13.71 -7.23 -3.72
C LEU A 253 13.45 -8.37 -4.71
N ASP A 254 12.29 -9.01 -4.62
CA ASP A 254 11.81 -10.04 -5.54
C ASP A 254 11.26 -9.48 -6.87
N ARG A 255 11.22 -8.14 -7.02
CA ARG A 255 10.70 -7.40 -8.17
C ARG A 255 9.22 -7.66 -8.49
N SER A 256 8.48 -8.18 -7.52
CA SER A 256 7.06 -8.47 -7.72
C SER A 256 6.19 -7.23 -7.61
N THR A 257 6.59 -6.25 -6.79
CA THR A 257 5.73 -5.14 -6.36
C THR A 257 6.53 -3.84 -6.21
N VAL A 258 5.86 -2.72 -6.42
CA VAL A 258 6.41 -1.38 -6.22
C VAL A 258 5.69 -0.75 -5.04
N ARG A 259 6.44 -0.18 -4.09
CA ARG A 259 5.86 0.39 -2.89
C ARG A 259 6.47 1.72 -2.54
N GLU A 260 5.65 2.60 -1.96
CA GLU A 260 6.17 3.75 -1.23
C GLU A 260 6.95 3.26 -0.01
N CYS A 261 8.16 3.77 0.15
CA CYS A 261 9.06 3.39 1.23
C CYS A 261 9.53 4.63 2.00
N LEU A 262 9.56 4.51 3.32
CA LEU A 262 10.23 5.44 4.20
C LEU A 262 11.75 5.29 4.04
N ILE A 263 12.40 6.32 3.51
CA ILE A 263 13.85 6.40 3.29
C ILE A 263 14.52 7.44 4.18
N GLY A 264 13.76 8.14 5.00
CA GLY A 264 14.25 9.18 5.89
C GLY A 264 13.13 9.71 6.76
N LEU A 265 13.49 10.38 7.85
CA LEU A 265 12.53 11.07 8.69
C LEU A 265 13.14 12.35 9.25
N ILE A 266 12.30 13.37 9.37
CA ILE A 266 12.60 14.59 10.08
C ILE A 266 11.58 14.72 11.22
N THR A 267 12.03 14.99 12.43
CA THR A 267 11.15 15.19 13.58
C THR A 267 11.21 16.65 14.03
N VAL A 268 10.03 17.23 14.21
CA VAL A 268 9.85 18.55 14.80
C VAL A 268 9.19 18.38 16.16
N ASN A 269 9.82 18.94 17.19
CA ASN A 269 9.24 19.03 18.51
C ASN A 269 8.45 20.35 18.60
N THR A 270 7.22 20.25 19.10
CA THR A 270 6.23 21.34 19.21
C THR A 270 5.82 21.58 20.66
N GLY A 271 6.58 21.05 21.63
CA GLY A 271 6.28 21.18 23.06
C GLY A 271 6.27 22.63 23.55
N ASN A 272 6.99 23.51 22.85
CA ASN A 272 6.81 24.96 22.94
C ASN A 272 6.21 25.47 21.62
N PRO A 273 4.92 25.84 21.58
CA PRO A 273 4.25 26.30 20.36
C PRO A 273 4.88 27.55 19.74
N ASP A 274 5.49 28.41 20.56
CA ASP A 274 6.14 29.65 20.10
C ASP A 274 7.54 29.40 19.52
N HIS A 275 8.14 28.25 19.87
CA HIS A 275 9.52 27.90 19.49
C HIS A 275 9.62 26.41 19.12
N PRO A 276 8.97 25.98 18.02
CA PRO A 276 9.17 24.64 17.49
C PRO A 276 10.61 24.47 17.02
N TYR A 277 11.15 23.27 17.18
CA TYR A 277 12.52 22.98 16.77
C TYR A 277 12.65 21.60 16.12
N LEU A 278 13.59 21.49 15.20
CA LEU A 278 13.97 20.23 14.57
C LEU A 278 14.86 19.44 15.53
N SER A 279 14.38 18.28 15.98
CA SER A 279 15.10 17.41 16.92
C SER A 279 15.91 16.32 16.22
N THR A 280 15.42 15.80 15.09
CA THR A 280 16.13 14.77 14.31
C THR A 280 15.92 15.02 12.83
N ALA A 281 16.97 14.86 12.03
CA ALA A 281 16.87 14.77 10.58
C ALA A 281 17.84 13.70 10.09
N TRP A 282 17.27 12.64 9.52
CA TRP A 282 18.06 11.56 8.96
C TRP A 282 17.47 11.11 7.63
N ILE A 283 18.34 10.94 6.65
CA ILE A 283 17.99 10.42 5.32
C ILE A 283 18.96 9.28 5.03
N HIS A 284 18.43 8.19 4.49
CA HIS A 284 19.19 7.03 4.07
C HIS A 284 20.32 7.46 3.12
N PRO A 285 21.58 7.03 3.37
CA PRO A 285 22.77 7.41 2.61
C PRO A 285 22.61 7.46 1.08
N PHE A 286 22.04 6.43 0.45
CA PHE A 286 21.82 6.38 -1.01
C PHE A 286 20.84 7.42 -1.56
N TYR A 287 20.00 8.01 -0.71
CA TYR A 287 18.99 9.01 -1.09
C TYR A 287 19.38 10.44 -0.68
N ARG A 288 20.58 10.64 -0.13
CA ARG A 288 21.12 11.96 0.21
C ARG A 288 21.50 12.73 -1.06
N ARG A 289 21.64 14.06 -0.91
CA ARG A 289 22.08 15.00 -1.98
C ARG A 289 21.16 15.11 -3.21
N GLN A 290 19.93 14.61 -3.12
CA GLN A 290 18.90 14.73 -4.16
C GLN A 290 17.95 15.94 -3.94
N GLY A 291 18.30 16.87 -3.05
CA GLY A 291 17.48 18.06 -2.76
C GLY A 291 16.22 17.82 -1.91
N ARG A 292 15.94 16.58 -1.47
CA ARG A 292 14.77 16.22 -0.65
C ARG A 292 14.67 17.08 0.62
N MET A 293 15.77 17.18 1.38
CA MET A 293 15.83 18.02 2.59
C MET A 293 15.59 19.50 2.27
N THR A 294 16.12 20.03 1.17
CA THR A 294 15.88 21.43 0.77
C THR A 294 14.41 21.71 0.48
N LYS A 295 13.74 20.78 -0.21
CA LYS A 295 12.31 20.89 -0.53
C LYS A 295 11.47 20.84 0.75
N LEU A 296 11.76 19.90 1.64
CA LEU A 296 11.06 19.78 2.93
C LEU A 296 11.34 20.98 3.84
N TRP A 297 12.59 21.45 3.92
CA TRP A 297 12.95 22.61 4.72
C TRP A 297 12.13 23.84 4.36
N LYS A 298 11.92 24.10 3.06
CA LYS A 298 11.03 25.18 2.61
C LYS A 298 9.61 25.03 3.19
N GLN A 299 9.05 23.83 3.15
CA GLN A 299 7.72 23.57 3.71
C GLN A 299 7.69 23.78 5.23
N LEU A 300 8.74 23.36 5.93
CA LEU A 300 8.87 23.56 7.37
C LEU A 300 8.98 25.05 7.71
N THR A 301 9.78 25.82 6.97
CA THR A 301 9.90 27.27 7.19
C THR A 301 8.63 28.02 6.83
N ASP A 302 7.90 27.59 5.79
CA ASP A 302 6.60 28.17 5.43
C ASP A 302 5.56 27.91 6.54
N LYS A 303 5.66 26.77 7.24
CA LYS A 303 4.72 26.38 8.32
C LYS A 303 5.07 26.96 9.68
N TYR A 304 6.35 26.91 10.07
CA TYR A 304 6.81 27.25 11.43
C TYR A 304 7.60 28.57 11.48
N GLY A 305 7.89 29.20 10.34
CA GLY A 305 8.77 30.36 10.27
C GLY A 305 10.23 29.97 10.47
N THR A 306 10.92 30.67 11.37
CA THR A 306 12.30 30.32 11.73
C THR A 306 12.29 29.11 12.66
N LEU A 307 12.92 28.03 12.21
CA LEU A 307 12.98 26.76 12.95
C LEU A 307 14.37 26.57 13.56
N ASP A 308 14.42 26.41 14.88
CA ASP A 308 15.67 26.06 15.56
C ASP A 308 16.04 24.59 15.30
N VAL A 309 17.33 24.28 15.37
CA VAL A 309 17.84 22.92 15.18
C VAL A 309 18.59 22.47 16.43
N GLU A 310 18.17 21.35 17.00
CA GLU A 310 18.80 20.75 18.17
C GLU A 310 20.13 20.09 17.77
N GLY A 311 21.25 20.60 18.28
CA GLY A 311 22.57 19.99 18.14
C GLY A 311 23.02 19.67 16.71
N PRO A 312 23.05 20.65 15.77
CA PRO A 312 23.36 20.37 14.36
C PRO A 312 24.80 19.88 14.19
N ASN A 313 24.96 18.72 13.54
CA ASN A 313 26.27 18.21 13.13
C ASN A 313 26.87 19.00 11.95
N SER A 314 28.07 18.66 11.51
CA SER A 314 28.78 19.37 10.42
C SER A 314 27.98 19.42 9.10
N ASP A 315 27.25 18.35 8.78
CA ASP A 315 26.44 18.28 7.56
C ASP A 315 25.22 19.20 7.67
N MET A 316 24.55 19.21 8.82
CA MET A 316 23.41 20.07 9.07
C MET A 316 23.83 21.55 9.14
N GLN A 317 24.96 21.87 9.77
CA GLN A 317 25.52 23.23 9.77
C GLN A 317 25.81 23.71 8.34
N SER A 318 26.40 22.85 7.51
CA SER A 318 26.67 23.15 6.10
C SER A 318 25.38 23.37 5.31
N PHE A 319 24.34 22.58 5.60
CA PHE A 319 23.01 22.75 5.03
C PHE A 319 22.37 24.09 5.44
N LEU A 320 22.36 24.41 6.74
CA LEU A 320 21.81 25.65 7.29
C LEU A 320 22.49 26.89 6.70
N ASN A 321 23.82 26.87 6.60
CA ASN A 321 24.57 27.94 5.95
C ASN A 321 24.18 28.12 4.48
N LYS A 322 23.83 27.04 3.78
CA LYS A 322 23.41 27.09 2.38
C LYS A 322 22.00 27.63 2.21
N VAL A 323 21.07 27.29 3.10
CA VAL A 323 19.67 27.75 3.00
C VAL A 323 19.49 29.17 3.52
N ASN A 324 20.24 29.57 4.55
CA ASN A 324 20.16 30.92 5.12
C ASN A 324 20.90 31.97 4.26
N ASN A 325 21.88 31.56 3.44
CA ASN A 325 22.68 32.46 2.59
C ASN A 325 22.29 32.40 1.10
N ARG A 326 21.16 31.77 0.74
CA ARG A 326 20.62 31.84 -0.62
C ARG A 326 19.72 33.08 -0.72
N PRO A 327 20.00 34.02 -1.65
CA PRO A 327 19.20 35.24 -1.83
C PRO A 327 17.78 34.94 -2.31
#